data_AF-A0A9Q3EBX1-F1
#
_entry.id   AF-A0A9Q3EBX1-F1
#
_cell.length_a   1.000
_cell.length_b   1.000
_cell.length_c   1.000
_cell.angle_alpha   90.00
_cell.angle_beta   90.00
_cell.angle_gamma   90.00
#
_symmetry.space_group_name_H-M   'P 1'
#
loop_
_entity.id
_entity.type
_entity.pdbx_description
1 polymer ?
#
loop_
_entity_poly.entity_id
_entity_poly.type
_entity_poly.pdbx_seq_one_letter_code
_entity_poly.pdbx_strand_id
1 'polypeptide(L)'
;MINTVLHECNDSVAAGHLSEYRIIERVKTCSWWPNWKKDVLKYFQTCERFQKANRATGKKFGMMIQIQEPKSLWEIAKMDWVTTLPPGGHRGYNACLVLVERYSKTPINVLNMSQG
;
A
#
# COMPACT_ATOMS: atom_id res chain seq x y z
N MET A 1 -18.01 30.56 -10.88
CA MET A 1 -18.29 29.37 -11.73
C MET A 1 -17.23 28.28 -11.58
N ILE A 2 -15.93 28.55 -11.82
CA ILE A 2 -14.86 27.53 -11.71
C ILE A 2 -14.78 26.91 -10.30
N ASN A 3 -14.77 27.73 -9.24
CA ASN A 3 -14.73 27.24 -7.86
C ASN A 3 -15.92 26.34 -7.48
N THR A 4 -17.09 26.59 -8.06
CA THR A 4 -18.31 25.79 -7.84
C THR A 4 -18.14 24.38 -8.40
N VAL A 5 -17.60 24.26 -9.63
CA VAL A 5 -17.33 22.96 -10.26
C VAL A 5 -16.29 22.16 -9.46
N LEU A 6 -15.24 22.82 -8.99
CA LEU A 6 -14.19 22.19 -8.19
C LEU A 6 -14.72 21.69 -6.83
N HIS A 7 -15.54 22.50 -6.17
CA HIS A 7 -16.22 22.12 -4.92
C HIS A 7 -17.17 20.93 -5.14
N GLU A 8 -17.98 20.93 -6.20
CA GLU A 8 -18.89 19.82 -6.50
C GLU A 8 -18.15 18.50 -6.81
N CYS A 9 -17.00 18.59 -7.47
CA CYS A 9 -16.22 17.40 -7.84
C CYS A 9 -15.36 16.83 -6.70
N ASN A 10 -15.07 17.62 -5.66
CA ASN A 10 -14.12 17.24 -4.59
C ASN A 10 -14.72 17.26 -3.17
N ASP A 11 -15.51 18.29 -2.84
CA ASP A 11 -16.00 18.55 -1.49
C ASP A 11 -17.45 18.10 -1.27
N SER A 12 -18.22 17.92 -2.35
CA SER A 12 -19.62 17.47 -2.23
C SER A 12 -19.71 16.09 -1.58
N VAL A 13 -20.78 15.87 -0.81
CA VAL A 13 -21.06 14.56 -0.19
C VAL A 13 -21.21 13.47 -1.27
N ALA A 14 -21.68 13.84 -2.45
CA ALA A 14 -21.83 12.98 -3.62
C ALA A 14 -20.52 12.76 -4.42
N ALA A 15 -19.44 13.47 -4.10
CA ALA A 15 -18.15 13.28 -4.76
C ALA A 15 -17.53 11.92 -4.37
N GLY A 16 -17.75 11.46 -3.13
CA GLY A 16 -17.01 10.34 -2.57
C GLY A 16 -15.53 10.67 -2.36
N HIS A 17 -14.83 9.89 -1.53
CA HIS A 17 -13.39 10.05 -1.32
C HIS A 17 -12.61 9.57 -2.55
N LEU A 18 -12.60 10.38 -3.61
CA LEU A 18 -11.97 10.06 -4.88
C LEU A 18 -10.47 10.34 -4.83
N SER A 19 -9.68 9.47 -5.46
CA SER A 19 -8.27 9.73 -5.71
C SER A 19 -8.10 10.93 -6.64
N GLU A 20 -6.93 11.57 -6.61
CA GLU A 20 -6.57 12.70 -7.47
C GLU A 20 -6.95 12.47 -8.94
N TYR A 21 -6.60 11.28 -9.44
CA TYR A 21 -6.89 10.84 -10.80
C TYR A 21 -8.38 10.87 -11.12
N ARG A 22 -9.23 10.36 -10.22
CA ARG A 22 -10.68 10.28 -10.45
C ARG A 22 -11.34 11.66 -10.43
N ILE A 23 -10.85 12.60 -9.62
CA ILE A 23 -11.36 13.98 -9.63
C ILE A 23 -10.96 14.68 -10.93
N ILE A 24 -9.73 14.48 -11.41
CA ILE A 24 -9.29 15.01 -12.70
C ILE A 24 -10.15 14.48 -13.85
N GLU A 25 -10.50 13.19 -13.86
CA GLU A 25 -11.41 12.63 -14.86
C GLU A 25 -12.81 13.23 -14.78
N ARG A 26 -13.36 13.40 -13.59
CA ARG A 26 -14.68 14.00 -13.39
C ARG A 26 -14.74 15.45 -13.87
N VAL A 27 -13.70 16.24 -13.57
CA VAL A 27 -13.61 17.62 -14.08
C VAL A 27 -13.54 17.64 -15.60
N LYS A 28 -12.76 16.74 -16.22
CA LYS A 28 -12.70 16.62 -17.70
C LYS A 28 -14.07 16.33 -18.32
N THR A 29 -14.88 15.49 -17.68
CA THR A 29 -16.18 15.08 -18.23
C THR A 29 -17.28 16.13 -18.04
N CYS A 30 -17.20 16.93 -16.96
CA CYS A 30 -18.29 17.82 -16.58
C CYS A 30 -18.05 19.28 -16.99
N SER A 31 -16.82 19.69 -17.31
CA SER A 31 -16.51 21.11 -17.58
C SER A 31 -15.21 21.28 -18.36
N TRP A 32 -15.12 22.37 -19.14
CA TRP A 32 -13.92 22.73 -19.87
C TRP A 32 -13.67 24.24 -19.81
N TRP A 33 -12.43 24.65 -19.52
CA TRP A 33 -11.98 26.04 -19.59
C TRP A 33 -10.45 26.12 -19.84
N PRO A 34 -9.92 27.27 -20.31
CA PRO A 34 -8.48 27.44 -20.49
C PRO A 34 -7.72 27.25 -19.17
N ASN A 35 -6.62 26.50 -19.18
CA ASN A 35 -5.82 26.19 -18.00
C ASN A 35 -6.50 25.36 -16.88
N TRP A 36 -7.63 24.69 -17.16
CA TRP A 36 -8.38 23.94 -16.15
C TRP A 36 -7.55 22.97 -15.30
N LYS A 37 -6.55 22.30 -15.88
CA LYS A 37 -5.62 21.42 -15.14
C LYS A 37 -4.84 22.16 -14.05
N LYS A 38 -4.35 23.37 -14.36
CA LYS A 38 -3.57 24.18 -13.41
C LYS A 38 -4.45 24.64 -12.25
N ASP A 39 -5.70 25.00 -12.54
CA ASP A 39 -6.65 25.44 -11.51
C ASP A 39 -7.08 24.28 -10.60
N VAL A 40 -7.29 23.09 -11.15
CA VAL A 40 -7.56 21.86 -10.37
C VAL A 40 -6.40 21.54 -9.43
N LEU A 41 -5.16 21.57 -9.95
CA LEU A 41 -3.97 21.31 -9.14
C LEU A 41 -3.79 22.37 -8.03
N LYS A 42 -4.00 23.64 -8.34
CA LYS A 42 -3.97 24.73 -7.36
C LYS A 42 -5.03 24.53 -6.28
N TYR A 43 -6.22 24.07 -6.65
CA TYR A 43 -7.29 23.79 -5.71
C TYR A 43 -6.97 22.60 -4.79
N PHE A 44 -6.35 21.53 -5.28
CA PHE A 44 -5.85 20.45 -4.42
C PHE A 44 -4.77 20.93 -3.42
N GLN A 45 -3.94 21.89 -3.82
CA GLN A 45 -2.95 22.52 -2.93
C GLN A 45 -3.57 23.45 -1.88
N THR A 46 -4.85 23.82 -2.01
CA THR A 46 -5.58 24.60 -1.00
C THR A 46 -6.57 23.77 -0.19
N CYS A 47 -6.97 22.59 -0.67
CA CYS A 47 -7.94 21.73 0.01
C CYS A 47 -7.26 20.88 1.10
N GLU A 48 -7.45 21.28 2.37
CA GLU A 48 -6.88 20.57 3.53
C GLU A 48 -7.39 19.11 3.65
N ARG A 49 -8.67 18.88 3.33
CA ARG A 49 -9.29 17.53 3.37
C ARG A 49 -8.61 16.58 2.37
N PHE A 50 -8.39 17.06 1.14
CA PHE A 50 -7.67 16.32 0.11
C PHE A 50 -6.22 16.08 0.52
N GLN A 51 -5.54 17.09 1.05
CA GLN A 51 -4.15 16.94 1.52
C GLN A 51 -3.99 15.99 2.68
N LYS A 52 -4.95 15.94 3.61
CA LYS A 52 -4.97 14.97 4.71
C LYS A 52 -5.19 13.54 4.20
N ALA A 53 -6.07 13.37 3.22
CA ALA A 53 -6.36 12.06 2.62
C ALA A 53 -5.22 11.55 1.71
N ASN A 54 -4.61 12.44 0.92
CA ASN A 54 -3.51 12.15 0.00
C ASN A 54 -2.14 12.53 0.58
N ARG A 55 -1.99 12.58 1.91
CA ARG A 55 -0.64 12.65 2.49
C ARG A 55 0.14 11.48 1.91
N ALA A 56 1.33 11.74 1.39
CA ALA A 56 2.22 10.69 0.94
C ALA A 56 2.46 9.72 2.11
N THR A 57 1.75 8.59 2.10
CA THR A 57 1.87 7.54 3.11
C THR A 57 3.13 6.75 2.78
N GLY A 58 4.28 7.32 3.11
CA GLY A 58 5.55 6.68 2.87
C GLY A 58 6.68 7.56 3.37
N LYS A 59 7.38 7.07 4.41
CA LYS A 59 8.82 7.36 4.47
C LYS A 59 9.36 7.08 3.06
N LYS A 60 10.20 7.96 2.51
CA LYS A 60 11.00 7.62 1.32
C LYS A 60 11.47 6.19 1.53
N PHE A 61 11.17 5.29 0.59
CA PHE A 61 11.71 3.93 0.65
C PHE A 61 13.19 4.08 0.96
N GLY A 62 13.60 3.58 2.13
CA GLY A 62 14.99 3.68 2.55
C GLY A 62 15.86 3.05 1.46
N MET A 63 17.14 3.43 1.39
CA MET A 63 18.07 2.67 0.56
C MET A 63 17.94 1.20 0.91
N MET A 64 17.66 0.36 -0.10
CA MET A 64 17.68 -1.09 0.08
C MET A 64 19.10 -1.47 0.51
N ILE A 65 19.25 -1.79 1.79
CA ILE A 65 20.54 -2.24 2.31
C ILE A 65 20.75 -3.66 1.78
N GLN A 66 21.78 -3.83 0.97
CA GLN A 66 22.20 -5.16 0.54
C GLN A 66 22.77 -5.90 1.73
N ILE A 67 22.10 -6.98 2.15
CA ILE A 67 22.60 -7.85 3.19
C ILE A 67 23.77 -8.65 2.58
N GLN A 68 24.93 -8.67 3.24
CA GLN A 68 26.11 -9.44 2.80
C GLN A 68 25.77 -10.91 2.57
N GLU A 69 26.37 -11.55 1.56
CA GLU A 69 26.18 -12.98 1.34
C GLU A 69 26.87 -13.78 2.44
N PRO A 70 26.23 -14.84 2.96
CA PRO A 70 26.86 -15.71 3.94
C PRO A 70 28.02 -16.49 3.28
N LYS A 71 29.07 -16.74 4.06
CA LYS A 71 30.27 -17.50 3.67
C LYS A 71 30.21 -18.96 4.12
N SER A 72 29.38 -19.26 5.11
CA SER A 72 29.17 -20.61 5.61
C SER A 72 27.69 -20.93 5.83
N LEU A 73 27.38 -22.21 5.96
CA LEU A 73 26.07 -22.67 6.40
C LEU A 73 25.70 -22.03 7.75
N TRP A 74 24.41 -21.77 7.94
CA TRP A 74 23.77 -21.24 9.15
C TRP A 74 24.19 -19.83 9.61
N GLU A 75 25.01 -19.12 8.84
CA GLU A 75 25.44 -17.75 9.17
C GLU A 75 24.29 -16.74 9.08
N ILE A 76 23.38 -16.93 8.12
CA ILE A 76 22.21 -16.08 7.92
C ILE A 76 20.99 -16.97 7.69
N ALA A 77 20.05 -16.94 8.63
CA ALA A 77 18.73 -17.54 8.51
C ALA A 77 17.65 -16.45 8.51
N LYS A 78 16.65 -16.61 7.65
CA LYS A 78 15.43 -15.82 7.66
C LYS A 78 14.30 -16.65 8.23
N MET A 79 13.41 -16.02 8.97
CA MET A 79 12.27 -16.68 9.59
C MET A 79 11.01 -15.89 9.30
N ASP A 80 9.93 -16.57 8.93
CA ASP A 80 8.64 -15.94 8.69
C ASP A 80 7.49 -16.87 9.08
N TRP A 81 6.35 -16.28 9.44
CA TRP A 81 5.13 -17.01 9.75
C TRP A 81 4.15 -16.92 8.60
N VAL A 82 3.83 -18.07 8.01
CA VAL A 82 2.69 -18.18 7.10
C VAL A 82 1.47 -18.48 7.95
N THR A 83 0.53 -17.55 8.02
CA THR A 83 -0.69 -17.65 8.83
C THR A 83 -1.91 -17.75 7.94
N THR A 84 -3.07 -18.06 8.53
CA THR A 84 -4.37 -18.11 7.81
C THR A 84 -4.43 -19.20 6.75
N LEU A 85 -3.70 -20.30 6.95
CA LEU A 85 -3.80 -21.47 6.10
C LEU A 85 -5.11 -22.22 6.38
N PRO A 86 -5.66 -22.95 5.41
CA PRO A 86 -6.74 -23.90 5.67
C PRO A 86 -6.33 -24.86 6.80
N PRO A 87 -7.19 -25.08 7.83
CA PRO A 87 -6.87 -25.95 8.94
C PRO A 87 -6.49 -27.35 8.47
N GLY A 88 -5.28 -27.79 8.84
CA GLY A 88 -4.70 -29.06 8.43
C GLY A 88 -4.54 -30.05 9.58
N GLY A 89 -4.76 -31.34 9.28
CA GLY A 89 -4.57 -32.45 10.20
C GLY A 89 -5.60 -32.52 11.34
N HIS A 90 -5.45 -33.52 12.22
CA HIS A 90 -6.40 -33.75 13.32
C HIS A 90 -6.45 -32.61 14.36
N ARG A 91 -5.38 -31.80 14.44
CA ARG A 91 -5.25 -30.69 15.39
C ARG A 91 -5.62 -29.32 14.79
N GLY A 92 -6.00 -29.26 13.51
CA GLY A 92 -6.49 -28.03 12.88
C GLY A 92 -5.45 -26.91 12.78
N TYR A 93 -4.19 -27.23 12.56
CA TYR A 93 -3.13 -26.23 12.43
C TYR A 93 -3.36 -25.35 11.21
N ASN A 94 -3.26 -24.03 11.37
CA ASN A 94 -3.54 -23.02 10.34
C ASN A 94 -2.38 -22.04 10.13
N ALA A 95 -1.22 -22.32 10.72
CA ALA A 95 -0.01 -21.55 10.54
C ALA A 95 1.23 -22.44 10.51
N CYS A 96 2.25 -21.99 9.77
CA CYS A 96 3.54 -22.64 9.66
C CYS A 96 4.68 -21.63 9.84
N LEU A 97 5.71 -22.01 10.60
CA LEU A 97 6.97 -21.28 10.68
C LEU A 97 7.92 -21.75 9.59
N VAL A 98 8.26 -20.83 8.68
CA VAL A 98 9.21 -21.05 7.60
C VAL A 98 10.57 -20.50 8.01
N LEU A 99 11.59 -21.36 8.04
CA LEU A 99 12.99 -20.99 8.22
C LEU A 99 13.72 -21.16 6.89
N VAL A 100 14.38 -20.13 6.38
CA VAL A 100 15.18 -20.21 5.14
C VAL A 100 16.62 -19.90 5.45
N GLU A 101 17.50 -20.86 5.20
CA GLU A 101 18.93 -20.65 5.25
C GLU A 101 19.40 -19.97 3.96
N ARG A 102 20.07 -18.83 4.08
CA ARG A 102 20.41 -18.00 2.91
C ARG A 102 21.57 -18.55 2.06
N TYR A 103 22.45 -19.35 2.66
CA TYR A 103 23.59 -19.96 1.95
C TYR A 103 23.13 -21.04 0.97
N SER A 104 22.35 -22.00 1.47
CA SER A 104 21.79 -23.13 0.70
C SER A 104 20.56 -22.76 -0.12
N LYS A 105 19.87 -21.67 0.24
CA LYS A 105 18.57 -21.23 -0.30
C LYS A 105 17.47 -22.28 -0.14
N THR A 106 17.64 -23.25 0.77
CA THR A 106 16.63 -24.28 1.04
C THR A 106 15.71 -23.84 2.18
N PRO A 107 14.37 -23.91 2.00
CA PRO A 107 13.43 -23.69 3.09
C PRO A 107 13.31 -24.95 3.95
N ILE A 108 13.34 -24.76 5.25
CA ILE A 108 13.07 -25.76 6.28
C ILE A 108 11.78 -25.33 7.00
N ASN A 109 10.74 -26.15 6.94
CA ASN A 109 9.51 -25.93 7.70
C ASN A 109 9.70 -26.52 9.08
N VAL A 110 9.68 -25.68 10.12
CA VAL A 110 10.11 -26.12 11.46
C VAL A 110 8.91 -26.46 12.35
N LEU A 111 7.79 -25.73 12.27
CA LEU A 111 6.67 -25.90 13.21
C LEU A 111 5.30 -25.62 12.58
N ASN A 112 4.33 -26.49 12.83
CA ASN A 112 2.90 -26.27 12.58
C ASN A 112 2.21 -25.91 13.89
N MET A 113 1.44 -24.81 13.90
CA MET A 113 0.71 -24.36 15.09
C MET A 113 -0.72 -23.96 14.73
N SER A 114 -1.60 -24.05 15.73
CA SER A 114 -2.98 -23.55 15.67
C SER A 114 -2.95 -22.18 16.30
N GLN A 115 -3.34 -21.14 15.58
CA GLN A 115 -3.66 -19.88 16.23
C GLN A 115 -4.82 -20.12 17.18
N GLY A 116 -4.58 -19.85 18.47
CA GLY A 116 -5.61 -19.88 19.51
C GLY A 116 -6.57 -18.71 19.38
#